data_AF-A0A1Q4DCV7-F1
#
_entry.id   AF-A0A1Q4DCV7-F1
#
_cell.length_a   1.000
_cell.length_b   1.000
_cell.length_c   1.000
_cell.angle_alpha   90.00
_cell.angle_beta   90.00
_cell.angle_gamma   90.00
#
_symmetry.space_group_name_H-M   'P 1'
#
loop_
_entity.id
_entity.type
_entity.pdbx_description
1 polymer ?
#
loop_
_entity_poly.entity_id
_entity_poly.type
_entity_poly.pdbx_seq_one_letter_code
_entity_poly.pdbx_strand_id
1 'polypeptide(L)'
;MPPDTSFVTTHVHTDGPIPGPHSLLTVTAVAHTTDGDPIGSFTTNVRELPGATLHPASLQLWRRRAEDWLCTRRASLPPATAMSALTRWIDDLPGGTVFVTDTVEPDYLFLYWYLQRFTGRWPFDTTTAESGLYDRLTPTPQCPLTGCRSLARAS
;
A
#
# COMPACT_ATOMS: atom_id res chain seq x y z
N MET A 1 -25.58 -9.92 4.66
CA MET A 1 -25.68 -8.55 4.12
C MET A 1 -24.26 -8.13 3.81
N PRO A 2 -23.94 -7.57 2.62
CA PRO A 2 -22.62 -6.96 2.42
C PRO A 2 -22.40 -5.89 3.50
N PRO A 3 -21.15 -5.65 3.93
CA PRO A 3 -20.88 -4.64 4.94
C PRO A 3 -21.31 -3.26 4.43
N ASP A 4 -21.90 -2.45 5.31
CA ASP A 4 -22.27 -1.07 4.98
C ASP A 4 -21.04 -0.20 4.71
N THR A 5 -19.88 -0.61 5.24
CA THR A 5 -18.58 0.06 5.08
C THR A 5 -17.45 -0.95 4.94
N SER A 6 -16.59 -0.76 3.95
CA SER A 6 -15.31 -1.45 3.78
C SER A 6 -14.16 -0.61 4.34
N PHE A 7 -13.37 -1.19 5.24
CA PHE A 7 -12.18 -0.55 5.79
C PHE A 7 -10.95 -1.06 5.05
N VAL A 8 -10.14 -0.15 4.50
CA VAL A 8 -8.99 -0.51 3.67
C VAL A 8 -7.71 -0.09 4.35
N THR A 9 -6.86 -1.06 4.67
CA THR A 9 -5.47 -0.83 5.11
C THR A 9 -4.51 -1.05 3.96
N THR A 10 -3.36 -0.37 3.98
CA THR A 10 -2.30 -0.59 3.01
C THR A 10 -0.96 -0.88 3.67
N HIS A 11 -0.07 -1.45 2.87
CA HIS A 11 1.34 -1.52 3.15
C HIS A 11 2.12 -1.23 1.86
N VAL A 12 3.08 -0.30 1.92
CA VAL A 12 3.90 0.07 0.76
C VAL A 12 5.38 -0.26 0.91
N HIS A 13 6.06 -0.41 -0.22
CA HIS A 13 7.53 -0.41 -0.31
C HIS A 13 7.96 0.72 -1.21
N THR A 14 8.97 1.47 -0.79
CA THR A 14 9.39 2.69 -1.49
C THR A 14 10.91 2.78 -1.60
N ASP A 15 11.38 3.58 -2.55
CA ASP A 15 12.79 3.91 -2.73
C ASP A 15 13.22 5.17 -1.94
N GLY A 16 12.40 5.64 -1.01
CA GLY A 16 12.74 6.77 -0.17
C GLY A 16 11.59 7.30 0.69
N PRO A 17 11.84 8.38 1.46
CA PRO A 17 10.90 8.85 2.47
C PRO A 17 9.68 9.62 1.91
N ILE A 18 9.77 10.15 0.69
CA ILE A 18 8.70 10.97 0.07
C ILE A 18 8.47 10.63 -1.40
N PRO A 19 7.24 10.75 -1.92
CA PRO A 19 6.93 10.51 -3.33
C PRO A 19 7.38 11.67 -4.21
N GLY A 20 7.68 11.39 -5.47
CA GLY A 20 8.13 12.36 -6.46
C GLY A 20 9.64 12.23 -6.70
N PRO A 21 10.50 12.63 -5.76
CA PRO A 21 11.94 12.32 -5.82
C PRO A 21 12.24 10.81 -5.69
N HIS A 22 11.35 10.05 -5.05
CA HIS A 22 11.46 8.60 -4.86
C HIS A 22 10.21 7.85 -5.31
N SER A 23 10.38 6.57 -5.62
CA SER A 23 9.33 5.73 -6.22
C SER A 23 8.60 4.88 -5.19
N LEU A 24 7.29 4.71 -5.40
CA LEU A 24 6.52 3.59 -4.87
C LEU A 24 6.90 2.36 -5.70
N LEU A 25 7.26 1.27 -5.04
CA LEU A 25 7.70 0.03 -5.67
C LEU A 25 6.66 -1.07 -5.59
N THR A 26 5.96 -1.16 -4.46
CA THR A 26 4.89 -2.15 -4.25
C THR A 26 3.84 -1.52 -3.37
N VAL A 27 2.57 -1.77 -3.70
CA VAL A 27 1.43 -1.49 -2.82
C VAL A 27 0.66 -2.79 -2.61
N THR A 28 0.35 -3.07 -1.35
CA THR A 28 -0.60 -4.10 -0.92
C THR A 28 -1.74 -3.38 -0.22
N ALA A 29 -2.97 -3.69 -0.59
CA ALA A 29 -4.18 -3.18 0.03
C ALA A 29 -5.05 -4.36 0.48
N VAL A 30 -5.67 -4.25 1.64
CA VAL A 30 -6.58 -5.25 2.18
C VAL A 30 -7.85 -4.56 2.63
N ALA A 31 -8.99 -5.04 2.17
CA ALA A 31 -10.30 -4.57 2.58
C ALA A 31 -10.84 -5.50 3.68
N HIS A 32 -11.47 -4.91 4.69
CA HIS A 32 -12.00 -5.59 5.87
C HIS A 32 -13.45 -5.17 6.14
N THR A 33 -14.21 -6.04 6.79
CA THR A 33 -15.49 -5.68 7.43
C THR A 33 -15.27 -4.82 8.66
N THR A 34 -16.35 -4.28 9.23
CA THR A 34 -16.34 -3.61 10.54
C THR A 34 -15.81 -4.49 11.68
N ASP A 35 -16.04 -5.79 11.59
CA ASP A 35 -15.57 -6.77 12.58
C ASP A 35 -14.08 -7.14 12.40
N GLY A 36 -13.46 -6.65 11.31
CA GLY A 36 -12.05 -6.87 10.99
C GLY A 36 -11.76 -8.11 10.14
N ASP A 37 -12.80 -8.74 9.59
CA ASP A 37 -12.62 -9.89 8.70
C ASP A 37 -12.18 -9.41 7.31
N PRO A 38 -11.10 -9.98 6.72
CA PRO A 38 -10.66 -9.61 5.38
C PRO A 38 -11.67 -10.09 4.33
N ILE A 39 -12.11 -9.18 3.46
CA ILE A 39 -13.07 -9.43 2.38
C ILE A 39 -12.46 -9.36 0.99
N GLY A 40 -11.24 -8.84 0.87
CA GLY A 40 -10.50 -8.81 -0.38
C GLY A 40 -9.11 -8.23 -0.21
N SER A 41 -8.23 -8.51 -1.17
CA SER A 41 -6.91 -7.90 -1.22
C SER A 41 -6.47 -7.60 -2.65
N PHE A 42 -5.57 -6.63 -2.76
CA PHE A 42 -4.98 -6.20 -4.01
C PHE A 42 -3.49 -5.95 -3.79
N THR A 43 -2.66 -6.54 -4.65
CA THR A 43 -1.20 -6.31 -4.60
C THR A 43 -0.70 -6.03 -5.99
N THR A 44 0.10 -4.98 -6.14
CA THR A 44 0.79 -4.71 -7.40
C THR A 44 2.16 -4.10 -7.19
N ASN A 45 3.06 -4.43 -8.09
CA ASN A 45 4.36 -3.79 -8.22
C ASN A 45 4.27 -2.62 -9.19
N VAL A 46 4.90 -1.52 -8.82
CA VAL A 46 4.84 -0.24 -9.52
C VAL A 46 6.22 0.07 -10.07
N ARG A 47 6.29 0.35 -11.38
CA ARG A 47 7.52 0.78 -12.04
C ARG A 47 7.90 2.17 -11.54
N GLU A 48 9.20 2.41 -11.41
CA GLU A 48 9.71 3.68 -10.91
C GLU A 48 9.32 4.88 -11.77
N LEU A 49 9.20 6.03 -11.11
CA LEU A 49 8.96 7.30 -11.78
C LEU A 49 10.17 7.69 -12.62
N PRO A 50 9.96 8.25 -13.82
CA PRO A 50 11.03 8.89 -14.57
C PRO A 50 11.68 10.01 -13.73
N GLY A 51 13.01 9.94 -13.57
CA GLY A 51 13.78 10.93 -12.82
C GLY A 51 13.77 10.77 -11.30
N ALA A 52 13.02 9.82 -10.74
CA ALA A 52 13.16 9.47 -9.33
C ALA A 52 14.48 8.74 -9.08
N THR A 53 15.03 8.93 -7.89
CA THR A 53 16.31 8.34 -7.46
C THR A 53 16.10 7.50 -6.21
N LEU A 54 17.02 6.58 -5.95
CA LEU A 54 17.00 5.78 -4.73
C LEU A 54 17.63 6.56 -3.57
N HIS A 55 16.89 6.73 -2.47
CA HIS A 55 17.38 7.38 -1.27
C HIS A 55 18.51 6.56 -0.61
N PRO A 56 19.58 7.19 -0.07
CA PRO A 56 20.68 6.46 0.55
C PRO A 56 20.27 5.50 1.67
N ALA A 57 19.29 5.88 2.50
CA ALA A 57 18.79 5.00 3.56
C ALA A 57 18.07 3.75 2.99
N SER A 58 17.23 3.94 1.96
CA SER A 58 16.57 2.84 1.26
C SER A 58 17.59 1.94 0.55
N LEU A 59 18.65 2.51 -0.04
CA LEU A 59 19.75 1.73 -0.59
C LEU A 59 20.42 0.82 0.46
N GLN A 60 20.68 1.34 1.67
CA GLN A 60 21.25 0.54 2.74
C GLN A 60 20.31 -0.61 3.17
N LEU A 61 19.01 -0.35 3.22
CA LEU A 61 18.00 -1.36 3.50
C LEU A 61 17.98 -2.44 2.40
N TRP A 62 17.87 -2.03 1.13
CA TRP A 62 17.76 -2.95 0.00
C TRP A 62 19.02 -3.77 -0.22
N ARG A 63 20.21 -3.26 0.11
CA ARG A 63 21.45 -4.06 0.10
C ARG A 63 21.37 -5.27 1.03
N ARG A 64 20.68 -5.15 2.16
CA ARG A 64 20.46 -6.26 3.11
C ARG A 64 19.27 -7.16 2.72
N ARG A 65 18.41 -6.68 1.82
CA ARG A 65 17.17 -7.34 1.38
C ARG A 65 17.08 -7.39 -0.15
N ALA A 66 18.17 -7.82 -0.79
CA ALA A 66 18.30 -7.75 -2.25
C ALA A 66 17.24 -8.59 -2.99
N GLU A 67 16.89 -9.76 -2.44
CA GLU A 67 15.84 -10.61 -3.02
C GLU A 67 14.45 -9.94 -2.94
N ASP A 68 14.12 -9.30 -1.82
CA ASP A 68 12.88 -8.55 -1.67
C ASP A 68 12.83 -7.38 -2.65
N TRP A 69 13.95 -6.67 -2.84
CA TRP A 69 14.05 -5.59 -3.82
C TRP A 69 13.88 -6.09 -5.27
N LEU A 70 14.40 -7.27 -5.61
CA LEU A 70 14.15 -7.88 -6.92
C LEU A 70 12.69 -8.28 -7.08
N CYS A 71 12.03 -8.74 -6.02
CA CYS A 71 10.61 -9.07 -6.03
C CYS A 71 9.73 -7.86 -6.33
N THR A 72 10.07 -6.66 -5.85
CA THR A 72 9.30 -5.44 -6.18
C THR A 72 9.38 -5.05 -7.66
N ARG A 73 10.38 -5.55 -8.39
CA ARG A 73 10.56 -5.25 -9.83
C ARG A 73 9.87 -6.25 -10.76
N ARG A 74 9.47 -7.42 -10.24
CA ARG A 74 8.83 -8.46 -11.05
C ARG A 74 7.45 -8.02 -11.49
N ALA A 75 7.16 -8.18 -12.78
CA ALA A 75 5.85 -7.84 -13.38
C ALA A 75 5.35 -6.43 -13.01
N SER A 76 6.27 -5.45 -12.85
CA SER A 76 5.88 -4.10 -12.45
C SER A 76 5.10 -3.38 -13.56
N LEU A 77 4.00 -2.75 -13.15
CA LEU A 77 3.12 -1.99 -14.03
C LEU A 77 3.56 -0.53 -14.07
N PRO A 78 3.34 0.18 -15.20
CA PRO A 78 3.45 1.63 -15.22
C PRO A 78 2.58 2.26 -14.12
N PRO A 79 3.04 3.35 -13.45
CA PRO A 79 2.30 3.96 -12.34
C PRO A 79 0.83 4.27 -12.64
N ALA A 80 0.55 4.80 -13.83
CA ALA A 80 -0.82 5.11 -14.25
C ALA A 80 -1.71 3.87 -14.30
N THR A 81 -1.20 2.77 -14.86
CA THR A 81 -1.90 1.49 -14.95
C THR A 81 -2.11 0.88 -13.56
N ALA A 82 -1.08 0.89 -12.70
CA ALA A 82 -1.15 0.37 -11.34
C ALA A 82 -2.19 1.11 -10.50
N MET A 83 -2.16 2.45 -10.52
CA MET A 83 -3.08 3.27 -9.73
C MET A 83 -4.51 3.19 -10.24
N SER A 84 -4.70 3.08 -11.56
CA SER A 84 -6.03 2.84 -12.15
C SER A 84 -6.60 1.48 -11.76
N ALA A 85 -5.75 0.43 -11.71
CA ALA A 85 -6.17 -0.90 -11.28
C ALA A 85 -6.54 -0.92 -9.79
N LEU A 86 -5.74 -0.28 -8.94
CA LEU A 86 -6.04 -0.15 -7.51
C LEU A 86 -7.36 0.62 -7.29
N THR A 87 -7.53 1.75 -7.99
CA THR A 87 -8.73 2.58 -7.86
C THR A 87 -9.98 1.79 -8.25
N ARG A 88 -9.94 1.06 -9.37
CA ARG A 88 -11.05 0.19 -9.78
C ARG A 88 -11.35 -0.88 -8.73
N TRP A 89 -10.32 -1.53 -8.18
CA TRP A 89 -10.51 -2.52 -7.13
C TRP A 89 -11.20 -1.92 -5.89
N ILE A 90 -10.86 -0.68 -5.51
CA ILE A 90 -11.52 0.03 -4.40
C ILE A 90 -12.98 0.37 -4.75
N ASP A 91 -13.24 0.84 -5.97
CA ASP A 91 -14.60 1.17 -6.42
C ASP A 91 -15.54 -0.06 -6.45
N ASP A 92 -14.97 -1.25 -6.66
CA ASP A 92 -15.69 -2.52 -6.68
C ASP A 92 -15.97 -3.10 -5.26
N LEU A 93 -15.48 -2.46 -4.20
CA LEU A 93 -15.73 -2.88 -2.82
C LEU A 93 -17.20 -2.60 -2.40
N PRO A 94 -17.77 -3.43 -1.51
CA PRO A 94 -19.11 -3.19 -0.99
C PRO A 94 -19.16 -2.00 -0.02
N GLY A 95 -20.24 -1.23 -0.08
CA GLY A 95 -20.52 -0.17 0.89
C GLY A 95 -19.67 1.09 0.72
N GLY A 96 -19.66 1.96 1.73
CA GLY A 96 -18.75 3.11 1.79
C GLY A 96 -17.31 2.66 2.02
N THR A 97 -16.34 3.44 1.58
CA THR A 97 -14.91 3.09 1.66
C THR A 97 -14.15 4.00 2.61
N VAL A 98 -13.53 3.41 3.63
CA VAL A 98 -12.73 4.13 4.62
C VAL A 98 -11.28 3.70 4.52
N PHE A 99 -10.39 4.64 4.21
CA PHE A 99 -8.95 4.39 4.30
C PHE A 99 -8.49 4.45 5.76
N VAL A 100 -7.84 3.39 6.22
CA VAL A 100 -7.31 3.27 7.58
C VAL A 100 -5.79 3.25 7.49
N THR A 101 -5.14 4.23 8.13
CA THR A 101 -3.69 4.41 8.05
C THR A 101 -3.07 4.62 9.41
N ASP A 102 -1.83 4.18 9.57
CA ASP A 102 -0.93 4.76 10.56
C ASP A 102 -0.38 6.09 10.01
N THR A 103 -0.18 7.06 10.90
CA THR A 103 0.44 8.36 10.56
C THR A 103 1.95 8.34 10.62
N VAL A 104 2.54 7.29 11.18
CA VAL A 104 4.00 7.10 11.26
C VAL A 104 4.58 6.57 9.95
N GLU A 105 3.83 5.73 9.24
CA GLU A 105 4.28 5.04 8.04
C GLU A 105 4.07 5.86 6.75
N PRO A 106 4.90 5.63 5.69
CA PRO A 106 4.85 6.43 4.46
C PRO A 106 3.63 6.12 3.58
N ASP A 107 2.83 5.12 3.94
CA ASP A 107 1.67 4.59 3.22
C ASP A 107 0.73 5.68 2.70
N TYR A 108 0.11 6.44 3.60
CA TYR A 108 -0.82 7.51 3.23
C TYR A 108 -0.16 8.52 2.28
N LEU A 109 1.06 8.96 2.59
CA LEU A 109 1.77 9.98 1.82
C LEU A 109 2.01 9.54 0.37
N PHE A 110 2.55 8.34 0.18
CA PHE A 110 2.81 7.80 -1.16
C PHE A 110 1.51 7.52 -1.89
N LEU A 111 0.55 6.88 -1.22
CA LEU A 111 -0.70 6.48 -1.86
C LEU A 111 -1.51 7.69 -2.32
N TYR A 112 -1.67 8.70 -1.45
CA TYR A 112 -2.37 9.94 -1.77
C TYR A 112 -1.72 10.64 -2.96
N TRP A 113 -0.40 10.83 -2.95
CA TRP A 113 0.30 11.50 -4.04
C TRP A 113 0.18 10.73 -5.36
N TYR A 114 0.32 9.40 -5.35
CA TYR A 114 0.26 8.59 -6.57
C TYR A 114 -1.16 8.56 -7.16
N LEU A 115 -2.19 8.38 -6.33
CA LEU A 115 -3.57 8.41 -6.78
C LEU A 115 -3.93 9.79 -7.35
N GLN A 116 -3.59 10.88 -6.65
CA GLN A 116 -3.83 12.23 -7.18
C GLN A 116 -3.10 12.48 -8.51
N ARG A 117 -1.84 12.05 -8.62
CA ARG A 117 -1.05 12.25 -9.85
C ARG A 117 -1.57 11.45 -11.04
N PHE A 118 -2.02 10.22 -10.82
CA PHE A 118 -2.27 9.27 -11.91
C PHE A 118 -3.74 8.98 -12.19
N THR A 119 -4.63 9.19 -11.22
CA THR A 119 -6.08 9.01 -11.38
C THR A 119 -6.86 10.30 -11.11
N GLY A 120 -6.21 11.33 -10.56
CA GLY A 120 -6.82 12.65 -10.33
C GLY A 120 -7.83 12.66 -9.18
N ARG A 121 -7.89 11.61 -8.36
CA ARG A 121 -8.81 11.54 -7.23
C ARG A 121 -8.30 10.66 -6.10
N TRP A 122 -8.91 10.85 -4.93
CA TRP A 122 -8.85 9.96 -3.79
C TRP A 122 -10.10 9.06 -3.81
N PRO A 123 -9.98 7.72 -3.91
CA PRO A 123 -11.11 6.80 -4.09
C PRO A 123 -11.78 6.38 -2.78
N PHE A 124 -11.52 7.07 -1.67
CA PHE A 124 -12.12 6.77 -0.37
C PHE A 124 -13.04 7.90 0.09
N ASP A 125 -14.16 7.53 0.72
CA ASP A 125 -15.12 8.48 1.27
C ASP A 125 -14.55 9.22 2.49
N THR A 126 -13.75 8.53 3.30
CA THR A 126 -13.14 9.08 4.51
C THR A 126 -11.77 8.44 4.77
N THR A 127 -10.93 9.16 5.52
CA THR A 127 -9.64 8.66 6.01
C THR A 127 -9.63 8.74 7.53
N THR A 128 -9.19 7.67 8.19
CA THR A 128 -9.03 7.60 9.65
C THR A 128 -7.63 7.14 10.02
N ALA A 129 -7.12 7.71 11.10
CA ALA A 129 -5.83 7.41 11.70
C ALA A 129 -5.97 6.88 13.14
N GLU A 130 -7.13 6.29 13.44
CA GLU A 130 -7.38 5.70 14.76
C GLU A 130 -6.52 4.44 14.95
N SER A 131 -5.48 4.53 15.78
CA SER A 131 -4.51 3.44 16.00
C SER A 131 -5.17 2.13 16.43
N GLY A 132 -6.16 2.19 17.33
CA GLY A 132 -6.88 0.98 17.78
C GLY A 132 -7.72 0.30 16.70
N LEU A 133 -8.15 1.03 15.66
CA LEU A 133 -8.77 0.43 14.49
C LEU A 133 -7.69 -0.17 13.57
N TYR A 134 -6.62 0.57 13.30
CA TYR A 134 -5.51 0.09 12.48
C TYR A 134 -4.91 -1.22 13.00
N ASP A 135 -4.66 -1.32 14.31
CA ASP A 135 -4.10 -2.51 14.94
C ASP A 135 -5.02 -3.73 14.81
N ARG A 136 -6.34 -3.53 14.92
CA ARG A 136 -7.34 -4.60 14.75
C ARG A 136 -7.43 -5.09 13.31
N LEU A 137 -7.32 -4.18 12.35
CA LEU A 137 -7.45 -4.47 10.91
C LEU A 137 -6.15 -4.94 10.27
N THR A 138 -5.05 -5.02 11.02
CA THR A 138 -3.75 -5.42 10.48
C THR A 138 -3.35 -6.81 10.99
N PRO A 139 -4.00 -7.91 10.54
CA PRO A 139 -3.48 -9.25 10.81
C PRO A 139 -2.55 -9.69 9.69
N THR A 140 -1.31 -10.10 10.05
CA THR A 140 -0.26 -10.80 9.27
C THR A 140 0.06 -10.24 7.86
N PRO A 141 1.32 -9.98 7.51
CA PRO A 141 1.64 -9.37 6.23
C PRO A 141 1.25 -10.27 5.05
N GLN A 142 0.16 -9.88 4.37
CA GLN A 142 -0.18 -10.31 3.01
C GLN A 142 0.84 -9.79 1.97
N CYS A 143 1.88 -9.09 2.44
CA CYS A 143 2.99 -8.66 1.64
C CYS A 143 3.66 -9.87 0.95
N PRO A 144 3.88 -9.79 -0.37
CA PRO A 144 4.52 -10.86 -1.12
C PRO A 144 6.01 -11.02 -0.74
N LEU A 145 6.63 -10.01 -0.13
CA LEU A 145 8.05 -10.00 0.21
C LEU A 145 8.34 -10.87 1.44
N THR A 146 9.35 -11.74 1.32
CA THR A 146 9.68 -12.74 2.34
C THR A 146 10.17 -12.08 3.63
N GLY A 147 10.89 -10.96 3.55
CA GLY A 147 11.35 -10.21 4.72
C GLY A 147 10.23 -9.61 5.57
N CYS A 148 9.05 -9.36 4.99
CA CYS A 148 7.89 -8.88 5.78
C CYS A 148 7.28 -10.02 6.60
N ARG A 149 7.24 -11.25 6.06
CA ARG A 149 6.76 -12.44 6.78
C ARG A 149 7.63 -12.83 7.97
N SER A 150 8.93 -12.54 7.94
CA SER A 150 9.84 -12.82 9.06
C SER A 150 9.71 -11.83 10.22
N LEU A 151 9.39 -10.56 9.96
CA LEU A 151 9.19 -9.55 11.01
C LEU A 151 7.92 -9.84 11.83
N ALA A 152 6.85 -10.29 11.17
CA ALA A 152 5.58 -10.64 11.82
C ALA A 152 5.62 -11.91 12.69
N ARG A 153 6.68 -12.72 12.62
CA ARG A 153 6.88 -13.90 13.48
C ARG A 153 7.75 -13.63 14.71
N ALA A 154 8.35 -12.45 14.80
CA ALA A 154 9.26 -12.06 15.87
C ALA A 154 8.63 -11.08 16.87
N SER A 155 7.32 -10.84 16.78
CA SER A 155 6.53 -9.93 17.63
C SER A 155 5.46 -10.70 18.38
#